data_AF-A0A5S3YQ97-F1
#
_entry.id   AF-A0A5S3YQ97-F1
#
_cell.length_a   1.000
_cell.length_b   1.000
_cell.length_c   1.000
_cell.angle_alpha   90.00
_cell.angle_beta   90.00
_cell.angle_gamma   90.00
#
_symmetry.space_group_name_H-M   'P 1'
#
loop_
_entity.id
_entity.type
_entity.pdbx_description
1 polymer ?
#
loop_
_entity_poly.entity_id
_entity_poly.type
_entity_poly.pdbx_seq_one_letter_code
_entity_poly.pdbx_strand_id
1 'polypeptide(L)'
;MQATIAAIESSHDYSEDLYDFYLALPKEDKTRAYFFDKNPLPFPDYLNTFMRQSLVNRTLSEQTLIDLNEYKFNLQKTSDGKQPQIYLVLLTYTIEALRLEIAYQKGEKSLIELAQAIDSNDTKFNLALDKAKVSTL
;
A
#
# COMPACT_ATOMS: atom_id res chain seq x y z
N MET A 1 -12.39 7.29 -5.80
CA MET A 1 -11.79 5.99 -5.41
C MET A 1 -11.17 5.24 -6.57
N GLN A 2 -11.86 4.98 -7.69
CA GLN A 2 -11.25 4.23 -8.81
C GLN A 2 -9.96 4.85 -9.37
N ALA A 3 -9.94 6.16 -9.61
CA ALA A 3 -8.71 6.86 -9.99
C ALA A 3 -7.59 6.76 -8.94
N THR A 4 -7.95 6.67 -7.66
CA THR A 4 -6.99 6.47 -6.56
C THR A 4 -6.39 5.07 -6.60
N ILE A 5 -7.23 4.05 -6.80
CA ILE A 5 -6.78 2.67 -6.96
C ILE A 5 -5.82 2.57 -8.15
N ALA A 6 -6.19 3.10 -9.32
CA ALA A 6 -5.34 3.06 -10.51
C ALA A 6 -3.97 3.74 -10.30
N ALA A 7 -3.93 4.84 -9.53
CA ALA A 7 -2.68 5.50 -9.18
C ALA A 7 -1.82 4.64 -8.24
N ILE A 8 -2.44 3.95 -7.26
CA ILE A 8 -1.72 3.05 -6.35
C ILE A 8 -1.24 1.80 -7.09
N GLU A 9 -2.06 1.23 -7.99
CA GLU A 9 -1.69 0.10 -8.86
C GLU A 9 -0.50 0.46 -9.75
N SER A 10 -0.50 1.65 -10.37
CA SER A 10 0.65 2.10 -11.17
C SER A 10 1.93 2.24 -10.34
N SER A 11 1.83 2.77 -9.11
CA SER A 11 2.95 2.81 -8.16
C SER A 11 3.39 1.42 -7.73
N HIS A 12 2.45 0.48 -7.59
CA HIS A 12 2.70 -0.90 -7.20
C HIS A 12 3.46 -1.64 -8.27
N ASP A 13 2.95 -1.68 -9.49
CA ASP A 13 3.55 -2.39 -10.62
C ASP A 13 5.00 -1.92 -10.85
N TYR A 14 5.22 -0.61 -10.83
CA TYR A 14 6.56 -0.06 -10.97
C TYR A 14 7.50 -0.41 -9.78
N SER A 15 6.98 -0.39 -8.56
CA SER A 15 7.76 -0.75 -7.37
C SER A 15 8.13 -2.23 -7.37
N GLU A 16 7.26 -3.09 -7.89
CA GLU A 16 7.48 -4.53 -8.02
C GLU A 16 8.58 -4.78 -9.06
N ASP A 17 8.47 -4.18 -10.25
CA ASP A 17 9.50 -4.26 -11.29
C ASP A 17 10.87 -3.80 -10.79
N LEU A 18 10.92 -2.68 -10.04
CA LEU A 18 12.16 -2.18 -9.44
C LEU A 18 12.73 -3.16 -8.42
N TYR A 19 11.88 -3.75 -7.58
CA TYR A 19 12.31 -4.67 -6.55
C TYR A 19 12.82 -5.98 -7.14
N ASP A 20 12.13 -6.52 -8.15
CA ASP A 20 12.56 -7.71 -8.88
C ASP A 20 13.90 -7.49 -9.57
N PHE A 21 14.09 -6.32 -10.19
CA PHE A 21 15.38 -5.94 -10.76
C PHE A 21 16.46 -5.86 -9.68
N TYR A 22 16.17 -5.23 -8.54
CA TYR A 22 17.09 -5.17 -7.40
C TYR A 22 17.46 -6.56 -6.88
N LEU A 23 16.51 -7.49 -6.80
CA LEU A 23 16.77 -8.86 -6.38
C LEU A 23 17.66 -9.62 -7.38
N ALA A 24 17.51 -9.36 -8.68
CA ALA A 24 18.30 -9.98 -9.74
C ALA A 24 19.75 -9.46 -9.81
N LEU A 25 20.06 -8.29 -9.23
CA LEU A 25 21.43 -7.78 -9.16
C LEU A 25 22.35 -8.72 -8.35
N PRO A 26 23.59 -8.99 -8.82
CA PRO A 26 24.57 -9.75 -8.06
C PRO A 26 24.78 -9.16 -6.66
N LYS A 27 24.96 -10.00 -5.65
CA LYS A 27 25.11 -9.53 -4.25
C LYS A 27 26.37 -8.68 -4.05
N GLU A 28 27.40 -8.94 -4.85
CA GLU A 28 28.68 -8.24 -4.84
C GLU A 28 28.66 -6.91 -5.63
N ASP A 29 27.55 -6.62 -6.32
CA ASP A 29 27.42 -5.41 -7.14
C ASP A 29 27.32 -4.16 -6.25
N LYS A 30 28.29 -3.26 -6.40
CA LYS A 30 28.35 -1.99 -5.65
C LYS A 30 27.17 -1.06 -5.95
N THR A 31 26.50 -1.22 -7.09
CA THR A 31 25.30 -0.45 -7.43
C THR A 31 24.13 -0.80 -6.51
N ARG A 32 24.10 -2.02 -5.97
CA ARG A 32 23.05 -2.51 -5.08
C ARG A 32 22.91 -1.65 -3.81
N ALA A 33 24.02 -1.13 -3.28
CA ALA A 33 24.03 -0.28 -2.08
C ALA A 33 23.35 1.09 -2.27
N TYR A 34 23.31 1.59 -3.51
CA TYR A 34 22.75 2.91 -3.85
C TYR A 34 21.57 2.80 -4.82
N PHE A 35 21.02 1.60 -5.00
CA PHE A 35 20.01 1.33 -6.03
C PHE A 35 18.77 2.19 -5.84
N PHE A 36 18.21 2.20 -4.64
CA PHE A 36 17.00 2.98 -4.32
C PHE A 36 17.27 4.48 -4.13
N ASP A 37 18.51 4.91 -3.92
CA ASP A 37 18.87 6.34 -3.95
C ASP A 37 18.70 6.93 -5.36
N LYS A 38 18.90 6.09 -6.38
CA LYS A 38 18.74 6.48 -7.80
C LYS A 38 17.38 6.10 -8.36
N ASN A 39 16.72 5.13 -7.75
CA ASN A 39 15.43 4.58 -8.18
C ASN A 39 14.48 4.52 -6.97
N PRO A 40 14.04 5.67 -6.42
CA PRO A 40 13.16 5.69 -5.27
C PRO A 40 11.80 5.06 -5.60
N LEU A 41 11.14 4.51 -4.58
CA LEU A 41 9.81 3.92 -4.73
C LEU A 41 8.76 5.03 -4.93
N PRO A 42 7.98 5.01 -6.02
CA PRO A 42 7.08 6.11 -6.37
C PRO A 42 5.86 6.17 -5.45
N PHE A 43 5.81 7.16 -4.57
CA PHE A 43 4.63 7.43 -3.76
C PHE A 43 3.40 7.76 -4.64
N PRO A 44 2.22 7.14 -4.39
CA PRO A 44 1.01 7.43 -5.15
C PRO A 44 0.42 8.78 -4.74
N ASP A 45 0.91 9.88 -5.33
CA ASP A 45 0.52 11.25 -4.94
C ASP A 45 -0.99 11.52 -4.98
N TYR A 46 -1.72 10.83 -5.86
CA TYR A 46 -3.17 10.96 -5.92
C TYR A 46 -3.87 10.45 -4.65
N LEU A 47 -3.27 9.51 -3.90
CA LEU A 47 -3.75 9.10 -2.57
C LEU A 47 -3.76 10.29 -1.60
N ASN A 48 -2.72 11.13 -1.61
CA ASN A 48 -2.69 12.34 -0.78
C ASN A 48 -3.80 13.32 -1.16
N THR A 49 -4.00 13.56 -2.45
CA THR A 49 -5.07 14.42 -2.94
C THR A 49 -6.44 13.86 -2.53
N PHE A 50 -6.66 12.57 -2.72
CA PHE A 50 -7.89 11.88 -2.34
C PHE A 50 -8.19 12.04 -0.84
N MET A 51 -7.22 11.76 0.03
CA MET A 51 -7.41 11.82 1.49
C MET A 51 -7.62 13.25 2.04
N ARG A 52 -7.25 14.29 1.28
CA ARG A 52 -7.48 15.69 1.66
C ARG A 52 -8.88 16.20 1.29
N GLN A 53 -9.61 15.50 0.43
CA GLN A 53 -10.94 15.93 -0.01
C GLN A 53 -11.96 15.76 1.13
N SER A 54 -12.65 16.84 1.49
CA SER A 54 -13.65 16.83 2.57
C SER A 54 -14.80 15.84 2.34
N LEU A 55 -15.15 15.59 1.08
CA LEU A 55 -16.17 14.61 0.70
C LEU A 55 -15.74 13.19 1.08
N VAL A 56 -14.47 12.84 0.84
CA VAL A 56 -13.91 11.52 1.12
C VAL A 56 -14.03 11.20 2.61
N ASN A 57 -13.64 12.14 3.47
CA ASN A 57 -13.72 11.98 4.93
C ASN A 57 -15.15 11.82 5.47
N ARG A 58 -16.18 12.14 4.67
CA ARG A 58 -17.60 11.96 5.03
C ARG A 58 -18.23 10.72 4.43
N THR A 59 -17.61 10.14 3.40
CA THR A 59 -18.13 8.99 2.66
C THR A 59 -17.50 7.68 3.05
N LEU A 60 -16.24 7.69 3.52
CA LEU A 60 -15.57 6.48 3.97
C LEU A 60 -16.12 6.04 5.33
N SER A 61 -16.18 4.74 5.55
CA SER A 61 -16.34 4.21 6.91
C SER A 61 -15.18 4.64 7.81
N GLU A 62 -15.44 4.78 9.11
CA GLU A 62 -14.45 5.23 10.09
C GLU A 62 -13.22 4.33 10.10
N GLN A 63 -13.43 3.01 10.10
CA GLN A 63 -12.32 2.05 10.11
C GLN A 63 -11.47 2.15 8.85
N THR A 64 -12.07 2.21 7.66
CA THR A 64 -11.31 2.41 6.42
C THR A 64 -10.53 3.72 6.43
N LEU A 65 -11.08 4.78 7.01
CA LEU A 65 -10.36 6.06 7.13
C LEU A 65 -9.13 5.96 8.03
N ILE A 66 -9.21 5.19 9.13
CA ILE A 66 -8.08 4.92 10.03
C ILE A 66 -6.99 4.17 9.26
N ASP A 67 -7.34 3.04 8.63
CA ASP A 67 -6.41 2.18 7.91
C ASP A 67 -5.69 2.95 6.78
N LEU A 68 -6.45 3.69 5.96
CA LEU A 68 -5.87 4.48 4.86
C LEU A 68 -4.92 5.57 5.35
N ASN A 69 -5.18 6.19 6.50
CA ASN A 69 -4.25 7.17 7.06
C ASN A 69 -2.97 6.51 7.56
N GLU A 70 -3.08 5.35 8.21
CA GLU A 70 -1.92 4.58 8.65
C GLU A 70 -1.08 4.10 7.45
N TYR A 71 -1.71 3.49 6.44
CA TYR A 71 -1.00 3.02 5.25
C TYR A 71 -0.34 4.17 4.49
N LYS A 72 -1.04 5.29 4.29
CA LYS A 72 -0.47 6.49 3.65
C LYS A 72 0.78 6.99 4.39
N PHE A 73 0.71 7.08 5.71
CA PHE A 73 1.84 7.51 6.53
C PHE A 73 3.03 6.53 6.43
N ASN A 74 2.76 5.23 6.47
CA ASN A 74 3.79 4.20 6.37
C ASN A 74 4.40 4.13 4.96
N LEU A 75 3.61 4.34 3.90
CA LEU A 75 4.10 4.46 2.52
C LEU A 75 5.06 5.65 2.37
N GLN A 76 4.73 6.80 2.96
CA GLN A 76 5.65 7.95 2.95
C GLN A 76 6.98 7.62 3.64
N LYS A 77 6.93 6.95 4.80
CA LYS A 77 8.12 6.56 5.56
C LYS A 77 9.01 5.53 4.85
N THR A 78 8.42 4.64 4.07
CA THR A 78 9.13 3.53 3.43
C THR A 78 9.50 3.79 1.97
N SER A 79 9.12 4.96 1.43
CA SER A 79 9.42 5.39 0.06
C SER A 79 10.92 5.56 -0.25
N ASP A 80 11.77 5.62 0.78
CA ASP A 80 13.23 5.68 0.63
C ASP A 80 13.86 4.37 0.14
N GLY A 81 13.05 3.31 0.00
CA GLY A 81 13.47 2.02 -0.56
C GLY A 81 14.37 1.20 0.35
N LYS A 82 14.48 1.53 1.65
CA LYS A 82 15.19 0.66 2.61
C LYS A 82 14.45 -0.64 2.90
N GLN A 83 13.12 -0.63 2.71
CA GLN A 83 12.24 -1.76 2.99
C GLN A 83 11.22 -1.93 1.84
N PRO A 84 11.67 -2.22 0.61
CA PRO A 84 10.81 -2.25 -0.58
C PRO A 84 9.70 -3.30 -0.47
N GLN A 85 9.96 -4.44 0.15
CA GLN A 85 8.95 -5.46 0.39
C GLN A 85 7.85 -5.00 1.36
N ILE A 86 8.17 -4.16 2.35
CA ILE A 86 7.16 -3.58 3.24
C ILE A 86 6.33 -2.55 2.47
N TYR A 87 6.99 -1.74 1.62
CA TYR A 87 6.31 -0.77 0.76
C TYR A 87 5.29 -1.43 -0.17
N LEU A 88 5.65 -2.55 -0.81
CA LEU A 88 4.74 -3.34 -1.66
C LEU A 88 3.54 -3.91 -0.90
N VAL A 89 3.77 -4.42 0.32
CA VAL A 89 2.68 -4.86 1.21
C VAL A 89 1.74 -3.69 1.49
N LEU A 90 2.26 -2.52 1.88
CA LEU A 90 1.43 -1.35 2.17
C LEU A 90 0.60 -0.91 0.96
N LEU A 91 1.16 -0.90 -0.25
CA LEU A 91 0.42 -0.58 -1.47
C LEU A 91 -0.72 -1.59 -1.72
N THR A 92 -0.44 -2.89 -1.60
CA THR A 92 -1.43 -3.96 -1.74
C THR A 92 -2.61 -3.74 -0.80
N TYR A 93 -2.35 -3.55 0.49
CA TYR A 93 -3.43 -3.41 1.48
C TYR A 93 -4.15 -2.05 1.41
N THR A 94 -3.49 -1.01 0.88
CA THR A 94 -4.18 0.24 0.55
C THR A 94 -5.21 0.04 -0.57
N ILE A 95 -4.87 -0.73 -1.61
CA ILE A 95 -5.81 -1.09 -2.69
C ILE A 95 -6.97 -1.91 -2.13
N GLU A 96 -6.69 -2.93 -1.32
CA GLU A 96 -7.73 -3.80 -0.77
C GLU A 96 -8.70 -3.04 0.16
N ALA A 97 -8.21 -2.14 1.00
CA ALA A 97 -9.08 -1.29 1.83
C ALA A 97 -10.03 -0.43 0.98
N LEU A 98 -9.52 0.19 -0.10
CA LEU A 98 -10.34 0.97 -1.03
C LEU A 98 -11.36 0.09 -1.78
N ARG A 99 -10.99 -1.14 -2.15
CA ARG A 99 -11.91 -2.09 -2.82
C ARG A 99 -13.03 -2.55 -1.90
N LEU A 100 -12.74 -2.84 -0.64
CA LEU A 100 -13.74 -3.21 0.36
C LEU A 100 -14.76 -2.08 0.59
N GLU A 101 -14.28 -0.85 0.70
CA GLU A 101 -15.13 0.31 0.87
C GLU A 101 -15.99 0.59 -0.38
N ILE A 102 -15.46 0.42 -1.59
CA ILE A 102 -16.27 0.50 -2.82
C ILE A 102 -17.40 -0.53 -2.80
N ALA A 103 -17.11 -1.77 -2.41
CA ALA A 103 -18.12 -2.83 -2.35
C ALA A 103 -19.22 -2.49 -1.34
N TYR A 104 -18.85 -1.95 -0.17
CA TYR A 104 -19.80 -1.44 0.82
C TYR A 104 -20.67 -0.30 0.24
N GLN A 105 -20.06 0.72 -0.37
CA GLN A 105 -20.78 1.86 -0.93
C GLN A 105 -21.73 1.49 -2.08
N LYS A 106 -21.46 0.40 -2.79
CA LYS A 106 -22.35 -0.15 -3.82
C LYS A 106 -23.47 -1.04 -3.26
N GLY A 107 -23.48 -1.31 -1.95
CA GLY A 107 -24.42 -2.24 -1.33
C GLY A 107 -24.11 -3.72 -1.63
N GLU A 108 -22.92 -4.02 -2.15
CA GLU A 108 -22.44 -5.39 -2.37
C GLU A 108 -22.01 -6.04 -1.05
N LYS A 109 -21.76 -5.23 -0.02
CA LYS A 109 -21.50 -5.64 1.37
C LYS A 109 -22.34 -4.80 2.33
N SER A 110 -22.89 -5.45 3.35
CA SER A 110 -23.41 -4.77 4.53
C SER A 110 -22.27 -4.20 5.40
N LEU A 111 -22.62 -3.33 6.35
CA LEU A 111 -21.64 -2.78 7.29
C LEU A 111 -20.97 -3.87 8.14
N ILE A 112 -21.71 -4.92 8.52
CA ILE A 112 -21.18 -6.05 9.30
C ILE A 112 -20.18 -6.85 8.46
N GLU A 113 -20.50 -7.10 7.19
CA GLU A 113 -19.59 -7.80 6.27
C GLU A 113 -18.36 -6.97 5.93
N LEU A 114 -18.48 -5.63 5.87
CA LEU A 114 -17.33 -4.74 5.74
C LEU A 114 -16.40 -4.87 6.95
N ALA A 115 -16.93 -4.77 8.17
CA ALA A 115 -16.13 -4.88 9.40
C ALA A 115 -15.39 -6.23 9.48
N GLN A 116 -16.09 -7.34 9.20
CA GLN A 116 -15.47 -8.67 9.16
C GLN A 116 -14.40 -8.79 8.08
N ALA A 117 -14.62 -8.18 6.91
CA ALA A 117 -13.63 -8.18 5.84
C ALA A 117 -12.39 -7.36 6.21
N ILE A 118 -12.55 -6.23 6.90
CA ILE A 118 -11.43 -5.42 7.40
C ILE A 118 -10.64 -6.21 8.44
N ASP A 119 -11.26 -6.81 9.45
CA ASP A 119 -10.57 -7.63 10.46
C ASP A 119 -9.77 -8.78 9.82
N SER A 120 -10.36 -9.43 8.81
CA SER A 120 -9.68 -10.46 8.04
C SER A 120 -8.49 -9.89 7.26
N ASN A 121 -8.64 -8.70 6.68
CA ASN A 121 -7.59 -8.04 5.91
C ASN A 121 -6.43 -7.61 6.82
N ASP A 122 -6.71 -7.10 8.02
CA ASP A 122 -5.71 -6.74 9.02
C ASP A 122 -4.90 -7.95 9.49
N THR A 123 -5.56 -9.09 9.67
CA THR A 123 -4.89 -10.34 9.99
C THR A 123 -3.90 -10.73 8.88
N LYS A 124 -4.34 -10.64 7.61
CA LYS A 124 -3.47 -10.94 6.45
C LYS A 124 -2.35 -9.92 6.30
N PHE A 125 -2.63 -8.64 6.54
CA PHE A 125 -1.65 -7.55 6.51
C PHE A 125 -0.52 -7.81 7.51
N ASN A 126 -0.87 -8.10 8.77
CA ASN A 126 0.11 -8.39 9.81
C ASN A 126 0.97 -9.61 9.46
N LEU A 127 0.36 -10.69 8.96
CA LEU A 127 1.10 -11.86 8.50
C LEU A 127 2.02 -11.56 7.31
N ALA A 128 1.58 -10.75 6.36
CA ALA A 128 2.39 -10.33 5.21
C ALA A 128 3.55 -9.44 5.66
N LEU A 129 3.30 -8.53 6.60
CA LEU A 129 4.29 -7.64 7.17
C LEU A 129 5.37 -8.42 7.94
N ASP A 130 5.00 -9.43 8.72
CA ASP A 130 5.95 -10.27 9.45
C ASP A 130 6.84 -11.06 8.48
N LYS A 131 6.28 -11.63 7.41
CA LYS A 131 7.05 -12.28 6.34
C LYS A 131 8.01 -11.30 5.65
N ALA A 132 7.55 -10.09 5.36
CA ALA A 132 8.33 -9.05 4.72
C ALA A 132 9.51 -8.59 5.60
N LYS A 133 9.32 -8.53 6.93
CA LYS A 133 10.39 -8.22 7.89
C LYS A 133 11.46 -9.31 7.94
N VAL A 134 11.06 -10.58 7.95
CA VAL A 134 12.00 -11.72 7.95
C VAL A 134 12.86 -11.75 6.68
N SER A 135 12.30 -11.34 5.54
CA SER A 135 13.02 -11.31 4.24
C SER A 135 14.08 -10.20 4.14
N THR A 136 14.16 -9.31 5.14
CA THR A 136 15.15 -8.22 5.23
C THR A 136 16.42 -8.59 6.00
N LEU A 137 16.45 -9.77 6.64
CA LEU A 137 17.55 -10.31 7.44
C LEU A 137 18.36 -11.34 6.65
#